data_AF-A0A348FX95-F1
#
_entry.id   AF-A0A348FX95-F1
#
_cell.length_a   1.000
_cell.length_b   1.000
_cell.length_c   1.000
_cell.angle_alpha   90.00
_cell.angle_beta   90.00
_cell.angle_gamma   90.00
#
_symmetry.space_group_name_H-M   'P 1'
#
loop_
_entity.id
_entity.type
_entity.pdbx_description
1 polymer ?
#
loop_
_entity_poly.entity_id
_entity_poly.type
_entity_poly.pdbx_seq_one_letter_code
_entity_poly.pdbx_strand_id
1 'polypeptide(L)'
;MAARGVVGALIFSVTVGFGGGAVASPLGVTRLANPIPKSTAMTPGGAVLAPVAAVRFCMDNVGDCEAGAASAVAMTPTRWAELDSVNRSVNGRIRPRSDAALDTWSLGVVAGDCDDYAVQKRHDLIAHGWPGSALPLAVARLRTGEFHLVVVARTDRGDYVLDNLFDRVMPWQRTGHDWIMRSAPEDLRLWQSIGKSRQLRSLLEGVEPRERKLHADKRYAEISLLHSLAS
;
A
#
# COMPACT_ATOMS: atom_id res chain seq x y z
N MET A 1 -24.90 -20.68 106.46
CA MET A 1 -23.61 -20.00 106.69
C MET A 1 -23.30 -19.11 105.48
N ALA A 2 -22.79 -17.91 105.75
CA ALA A 2 -22.33 -16.83 104.85
C ALA A 2 -21.52 -17.29 103.62
N ALA A 3 -21.21 -16.49 102.59
CA ALA A 3 -21.67 -15.25 101.97
C ALA A 3 -20.70 -14.99 100.78
N ARG A 4 -21.07 -14.05 99.90
CA ARG A 4 -20.21 -13.24 99.00
C ARG A 4 -19.75 -13.87 97.68
N GLY A 5 -20.08 -13.15 96.60
CA GLY A 5 -19.68 -13.45 95.22
C GLY A 5 -18.39 -12.75 94.78
N VAL A 6 -18.10 -12.89 93.49
CA VAL A 6 -17.12 -12.08 92.74
C VAL A 6 -17.67 -11.85 91.33
N VAL A 7 -17.69 -10.58 90.94
CA VAL A 7 -17.99 -10.04 89.61
C VAL A 7 -16.75 -10.20 88.73
N GLY A 8 -16.90 -10.78 87.54
CA GLY A 8 -15.85 -10.85 86.52
C GLY A 8 -16.29 -10.13 85.24
N ALA A 9 -15.60 -9.05 84.91
CA ALA A 9 -15.90 -8.14 83.81
C ALA A 9 -15.61 -8.74 82.42
N LEU A 10 -16.53 -8.55 81.47
CA LEU A 10 -16.36 -8.80 80.04
C LEU A 10 -15.66 -7.61 79.38
N ILE A 11 -14.49 -7.83 78.78
CA ILE A 11 -13.79 -6.84 77.97
C ILE A 11 -14.27 -6.97 76.52
N PHE A 12 -15.04 -5.99 76.04
CA PHE A 12 -15.38 -5.84 74.63
C PHE A 12 -14.27 -5.02 73.94
N SER A 13 -13.47 -5.64 73.09
CA SER A 13 -12.55 -4.93 72.19
C SER A 13 -13.31 -4.50 70.94
N VAL A 14 -13.53 -3.19 70.78
CA VAL A 14 -14.05 -2.57 69.56
C VAL A 14 -12.87 -2.28 68.63
N THR A 15 -12.75 -3.03 67.54
CA THR A 15 -11.83 -2.70 66.44
C THR A 15 -12.54 -1.78 65.45
N VAL A 16 -12.14 -0.52 65.39
CA VAL A 16 -12.57 0.43 64.35
C VAL A 16 -11.78 0.17 63.08
N GLY A 17 -12.39 -0.50 62.10
CA GLY A 17 -11.82 -0.68 60.77
C GLY A 17 -12.03 0.57 59.92
N PHE A 18 -10.96 1.33 59.66
CA PHE A 18 -10.95 2.36 58.62
C PHE A 18 -10.98 1.68 57.25
N GLY A 19 -12.16 1.60 56.63
CA GLY A 19 -12.33 1.19 55.24
C GLY A 19 -11.78 2.25 54.29
N GLY A 20 -10.52 2.10 53.87
CA GLY A 20 -9.94 2.87 52.77
C GLY A 20 -10.55 2.43 51.44
N GLY A 21 -11.45 3.25 50.88
CA GLY A 21 -11.92 3.07 49.51
C GLY A 21 -10.79 3.36 48.52
N ALA A 22 -10.23 2.32 47.92
CA ALA A 22 -9.32 2.47 46.79
C ALA A 22 -10.15 2.89 45.56
N VAL A 23 -10.12 4.18 45.24
CA VAL A 23 -10.54 4.68 43.92
C VAL A 23 -9.56 4.16 42.88
N ALA A 24 -9.96 3.11 42.16
CA ALA A 24 -9.25 2.65 40.98
C ALA A 24 -9.40 3.71 39.87
N SER A 25 -8.40 4.59 39.73
CA SER A 25 -8.29 5.46 38.57
C SER A 25 -8.15 4.59 37.31
N PRO A 26 -9.03 4.71 36.30
CA PRO A 26 -8.78 4.04 35.04
C PRO A 26 -7.52 4.69 34.44
N LEU A 27 -6.43 3.93 34.37
CA LEU A 27 -5.31 4.25 33.51
C LEU A 27 -5.82 4.18 32.06
N GLY A 28 -6.44 5.27 31.62
CA GLY A 28 -6.74 5.51 30.23
C GLY A 28 -5.43 5.58 29.49
N VAL A 29 -5.02 4.45 28.89
CA VAL A 29 -3.96 4.45 27.89
C VAL A 29 -4.53 5.17 26.68
N THR A 30 -4.47 6.51 26.68
CA THR A 30 -4.56 7.28 25.45
C THR A 30 -3.32 6.89 24.64
N ARG A 31 -3.45 5.86 23.80
CA ARG A 31 -2.52 5.67 22.68
C ARG A 31 -2.59 6.97 21.89
N LEU A 32 -1.56 7.80 22.02
CA LEU A 32 -1.37 8.91 21.10
C LEU A 32 -1.36 8.28 19.70
N ALA A 33 -2.41 8.52 18.93
CA ALA A 33 -2.45 8.08 17.55
C ALA A 33 -1.21 8.67 16.88
N ASN A 34 -0.33 7.82 16.37
CA ASN A 34 0.84 8.31 15.65
C ASN A 34 0.35 9.28 14.56
N PRO A 35 0.92 10.48 14.47
CA PRO A 35 0.46 11.47 13.53
C PRO A 35 0.55 10.90 12.11
N ILE A 36 -0.50 11.11 11.33
CA ILE A 36 -0.53 10.70 9.92
C ILE A 36 0.67 11.35 9.22
N PRO A 37 1.56 10.57 8.59
CA PRO A 37 2.79 11.14 8.06
C PRO A 37 2.51 12.10 6.91
N LYS A 38 3.21 13.23 6.83
CA LYS A 38 3.03 14.20 5.73
C LYS A 38 3.30 13.55 4.36
N SER A 39 2.43 13.85 3.39
CA SER A 39 2.53 13.47 1.98
C SER A 39 2.17 14.66 1.06
N THR A 40 2.26 14.44 -0.25
CA THR A 40 1.85 15.35 -1.33
C THR A 40 1.06 14.57 -2.38
N ALA A 41 0.36 15.25 -3.29
CA ALA A 41 -0.37 14.61 -4.37
C ALA A 41 0.57 13.99 -5.41
N MET A 42 0.23 12.82 -5.93
CA MET A 42 0.89 12.17 -7.06
C MET A 42 0.32 12.75 -8.37
N THR A 43 0.97 13.83 -8.83
CA THR A 43 0.55 14.58 -10.02
C THR A 43 0.78 13.75 -11.30
N PRO A 44 -0.28 13.47 -12.09
CA PRO A 44 -0.14 12.75 -13.35
C PRO A 44 0.43 13.64 -14.46
N GLY A 45 1.07 13.00 -15.43
CA GLY A 45 1.44 13.56 -16.71
C GLY A 45 0.43 13.22 -17.80
N GLY A 46 0.91 12.93 -19.01
CA GLY A 46 0.08 12.60 -20.16
C GLY A 46 -0.45 11.16 -20.13
N ALA A 47 -1.42 10.88 -21.01
CA ALA A 47 -1.97 9.54 -21.20
C ALA A 47 -0.90 8.55 -21.71
N VAL A 48 -0.98 7.31 -21.24
CA VAL A 48 -0.12 6.18 -21.63
C VAL A 48 -0.96 4.91 -21.81
N LEU A 49 -0.39 3.89 -22.44
CA LEU A 49 -1.07 2.61 -22.59
C LEU A 49 -1.23 1.90 -21.24
N ALA A 50 -2.42 1.35 -21.01
CA ALA A 50 -2.69 0.50 -19.86
C ALA A 50 -1.95 -0.84 -19.96
N PRO A 51 -1.54 -1.45 -18.84
CA PRO A 51 -1.18 -2.86 -18.83
C PRO A 51 -2.34 -3.70 -19.36
N VAL A 52 -2.06 -4.67 -20.23
CA VAL A 52 -3.10 -5.58 -20.76
C VAL A 52 -3.80 -6.33 -19.64
N ALA A 53 -3.07 -6.70 -18.59
CA ALA A 53 -3.60 -7.35 -17.40
C ALA A 53 -4.63 -6.46 -16.66
N ALA A 54 -4.42 -5.14 -16.60
CA ALA A 54 -5.40 -4.20 -16.03
C ALA A 54 -6.72 -4.20 -16.79
N VAL A 55 -6.64 -4.20 -18.13
CA VAL A 55 -7.82 -4.22 -19.00
C VAL A 55 -8.60 -5.51 -18.80
N ARG A 56 -7.90 -6.67 -18.79
CA ARG A 56 -8.51 -7.98 -18.55
C ARG A 56 -9.14 -8.08 -17.17
N PHE A 57 -8.42 -7.65 -16.12
CA PHE A 57 -8.94 -7.59 -14.76
C PHE A 57 -10.28 -6.85 -14.70
N CYS A 58 -10.39 -5.70 -15.39
CA CYS A 58 -11.63 -4.92 -15.43
C CYS A 58 -12.74 -5.51 -16.31
N MET A 59 -12.43 -6.43 -17.21
CA MET A 59 -13.46 -7.20 -17.92
C MET A 59 -14.05 -8.27 -17.01
N ASP A 60 -13.21 -8.89 -16.17
CA ASP A 60 -13.61 -9.97 -15.27
C ASP A 60 -14.20 -9.45 -13.94
N ASN A 61 -13.82 -8.23 -13.52
CA ASN A 61 -14.20 -7.62 -12.23
C ASN A 61 -14.78 -6.22 -12.44
N VAL A 62 -15.89 -6.12 -13.17
CA VAL A 62 -16.48 -4.83 -13.58
C VAL A 62 -16.73 -3.90 -12.39
N GLY A 63 -17.29 -4.42 -11.29
CA GLY A 63 -17.61 -3.62 -10.09
C GLY A 63 -16.38 -3.04 -9.39
N ASP A 64 -15.21 -3.66 -9.53
CA ASP A 64 -13.97 -3.10 -9.03
C ASP A 64 -13.50 -1.93 -9.90
N CYS A 65 -13.79 -1.92 -11.20
CA CYS A 65 -13.26 -0.89 -12.10
C CYS A 65 -14.19 0.31 -12.29
N GLU A 66 -15.30 0.38 -11.56
CA GLU A 66 -16.18 1.54 -11.57
C GLU A 66 -15.55 2.75 -10.87
N ALA A 67 -15.77 3.93 -11.45
CA ALA A 67 -15.41 5.18 -10.82
C ALA A 67 -16.25 5.43 -9.57
N GLY A 68 -15.63 5.95 -8.51
CA GLY A 68 -16.35 6.49 -7.37
C GLY A 68 -16.67 7.98 -7.55
N ALA A 69 -17.64 8.50 -6.79
CA ALA A 69 -18.07 9.90 -6.85
C ALA A 69 -16.98 10.91 -6.43
N ALA A 70 -15.93 10.49 -5.71
CA ALA A 70 -14.88 11.37 -5.20
C ALA A 70 -13.48 10.87 -5.56
N SER A 71 -12.67 11.71 -6.19
CA SER A 71 -11.30 11.40 -6.62
C SER A 71 -10.23 11.47 -5.52
N ALA A 72 -10.64 11.78 -4.29
CA ALA A 72 -9.82 11.80 -3.09
C ALA A 72 -10.72 11.69 -1.84
N VAL A 73 -10.19 11.09 -0.77
CA VAL A 73 -10.89 10.91 0.52
C VAL A 73 -10.40 11.93 1.55
N ALA A 74 -11.31 12.45 2.38
CA ALA A 74 -10.92 13.24 3.55
C ALA A 74 -10.22 12.35 4.59
N MET A 75 -8.96 12.62 4.88
CA MET A 75 -8.15 11.76 5.72
C MET A 75 -8.51 11.94 7.20
N THR A 76 -9.08 10.91 7.81
CA THR A 76 -9.37 10.84 9.25
C THR A 76 -8.52 9.77 9.93
N PRO A 77 -8.40 9.77 11.26
CA PRO A 77 -7.75 8.67 11.98
C PRO A 77 -8.37 7.30 11.66
N THR A 78 -9.70 7.24 11.49
CA THR A 78 -10.41 6.02 11.10
C THR A 78 -10.00 5.56 9.70
N ARG A 79 -10.03 6.45 8.71
CA ARG A 79 -9.59 6.12 7.34
C ARG A 79 -8.12 5.70 7.29
N TRP A 80 -7.25 6.34 8.09
CA TRP A 80 -5.86 5.92 8.22
C TRP A 80 -5.72 4.51 8.78
N ALA A 81 -6.46 4.20 9.86
CA ALA A 81 -6.47 2.87 10.46
C ALA A 81 -7.01 1.80 9.50
N GLU A 82 -7.98 2.13 8.65
CA GLU A 82 -8.48 1.25 7.59
C GLU A 82 -7.39 0.92 6.56
N LEU A 83 -6.67 1.93 6.03
CA LEU A 83 -5.57 1.69 5.09
C LEU A 83 -4.52 0.75 5.68
N ASP A 84 -4.14 1.00 6.94
CA ASP A 84 -3.14 0.21 7.65
C ASP A 84 -3.63 -1.22 7.97
N SER A 85 -4.91 -1.36 8.33
CA SER A 85 -5.54 -2.66 8.57
C SER A 85 -5.63 -3.50 7.29
N VAL A 86 -6.10 -2.92 6.18
CA VAL A 86 -6.20 -3.62 4.89
C VAL A 86 -4.81 -4.01 4.38
N ASN A 87 -3.83 -3.09 4.44
CA ASN A 87 -2.48 -3.39 3.98
C ASN A 87 -1.89 -4.61 4.72
N ARG A 88 -1.97 -4.61 6.06
CA ARG A 88 -1.44 -5.71 6.89
C ARG A 88 -2.23 -7.00 6.73
N SER A 89 -3.55 -6.92 6.63
CA SER A 89 -4.42 -8.09 6.44
C SER A 89 -4.11 -8.81 5.13
N VAL A 90 -4.03 -8.06 4.02
CA VAL A 90 -3.69 -8.64 2.71
C VAL A 90 -2.26 -9.18 2.71
N ASN A 91 -1.30 -8.43 3.27
CA ASN A 91 0.09 -8.86 3.37
C ASN A 91 0.25 -10.19 4.15
N GLY A 92 -0.54 -10.37 5.20
CA GLY A 92 -0.50 -11.57 6.03
C GLY A 92 -1.21 -12.80 5.45
N ARG A 93 -2.23 -12.61 4.59
CA ARG A 93 -3.06 -13.73 4.07
C ARG A 93 -2.63 -14.26 2.70
N ILE A 94 -1.93 -13.45 1.89
CA ILE A 94 -1.36 -13.89 0.62
C ILE A 94 0.11 -14.24 0.87
N ARG A 95 0.54 -15.42 0.42
CA ARG A 95 1.95 -15.83 0.45
C ARG A 95 2.68 -15.34 -0.80
N PRO A 96 3.83 -14.66 -0.68
CA PRO A 96 4.59 -14.21 -1.85
C PRO A 96 5.00 -15.39 -2.72
N ARG A 97 4.68 -15.32 -4.01
CA ARG A 97 5.09 -16.28 -5.03
C ARG A 97 5.07 -15.58 -6.39
N SER A 98 6.23 -15.53 -7.04
CA SER A 98 6.32 -15.04 -8.42
C SER A 98 5.61 -15.99 -9.37
N ASP A 99 4.85 -15.44 -10.31
CA ASP A 99 4.22 -16.22 -11.35
C ASP A 99 5.23 -16.65 -12.44
N ALA A 100 5.07 -17.89 -12.92
CA ALA A 100 5.91 -18.46 -13.98
C ALA A 100 5.35 -18.20 -15.39
N ALA A 101 4.19 -17.54 -15.50
CA ALA A 101 3.41 -17.36 -16.71
C ALA A 101 3.05 -15.88 -16.94
N LEU A 102 2.09 -15.60 -17.84
CA LEU A 102 1.60 -14.24 -18.08
C LEU A 102 0.91 -13.67 -16.83
N ASP A 103 1.30 -12.44 -16.49
CA ASP A 103 0.77 -11.62 -15.39
C ASP A 103 -0.77 -11.60 -15.38
N THR A 104 -1.38 -12.25 -14.38
CA THR A 104 -2.84 -12.39 -14.26
C THR A 104 -3.33 -11.89 -12.92
N TRP A 105 -3.91 -10.70 -12.91
CA TRP A 105 -4.35 -10.05 -11.69
C TRP A 105 -5.60 -10.76 -11.13
N SER A 106 -5.49 -11.33 -9.93
CA SER A 106 -6.51 -12.21 -9.38
C SER A 106 -6.95 -11.78 -7.98
N LEU A 107 -8.25 -11.92 -7.70
CA LEU A 107 -8.80 -11.76 -6.35
C LEU A 107 -8.90 -13.12 -5.64
N GLY A 108 -8.81 -13.10 -4.31
CA GLY A 108 -9.05 -14.27 -3.47
C GLY A 108 -7.94 -15.32 -3.50
N VAL A 109 -6.73 -14.97 -3.96
CA VAL A 109 -5.60 -15.89 -4.00
C VAL A 109 -5.00 -16.13 -2.61
N VAL A 110 -4.42 -17.32 -2.42
CA VAL A 110 -3.63 -17.66 -1.22
C VAL A 110 -2.13 -17.47 -1.43
N ALA A 111 -1.68 -17.35 -2.68
CA ALA A 111 -0.31 -17.07 -3.05
C ALA A 111 -0.24 -16.39 -4.42
N GLY A 112 0.57 -15.35 -4.52
CA GLY A 112 0.68 -14.48 -5.69
C GLY A 112 1.82 -13.48 -5.56
N ASP A 113 1.99 -12.62 -6.54
CA ASP A 113 2.97 -11.53 -6.58
C ASP A 113 2.29 -10.15 -6.61
N CYS A 114 3.02 -9.10 -6.97
CA CYS A 114 2.67 -7.73 -6.57
C CYS A 114 1.28 -7.26 -7.01
N ASP A 115 0.81 -7.71 -8.16
CA ASP A 115 -0.48 -7.30 -8.71
C ASP A 115 -1.65 -7.93 -7.96
N ASP A 116 -1.59 -9.21 -7.61
CA ASP A 116 -2.60 -9.88 -6.78
C ASP A 116 -2.80 -9.15 -5.45
N TYR A 117 -1.70 -8.74 -4.79
CA TYR A 117 -1.80 -7.95 -3.57
C TYR A 117 -2.43 -6.59 -3.83
N ALA A 118 -2.05 -5.93 -4.93
CA ALA A 118 -2.55 -4.60 -5.25
C ALA A 118 -4.06 -4.64 -5.56
N VAL A 119 -4.51 -5.54 -6.42
CA VAL A 119 -5.94 -5.65 -6.75
C VAL A 119 -6.76 -6.12 -5.55
N GLN A 120 -6.24 -7.02 -4.72
CA GLN A 120 -6.93 -7.45 -3.50
C GLN A 120 -7.06 -6.31 -2.47
N LYS A 121 -6.00 -5.52 -2.25
CA LYS A 121 -6.05 -4.36 -1.34
C LYS A 121 -7.05 -3.33 -1.82
N ARG A 122 -7.08 -3.09 -3.13
CA ARG A 122 -8.02 -2.15 -3.74
C ARG A 122 -9.46 -2.63 -3.57
N HIS A 123 -9.72 -3.89 -3.86
CA HIS A 123 -11.03 -4.52 -3.67
C HIS A 123 -11.52 -4.40 -2.22
N ASP A 124 -10.68 -4.76 -1.25
CA ASP A 124 -11.00 -4.68 0.17
C ASP A 124 -11.32 -3.24 0.58
N LEU A 125 -10.56 -2.24 0.12
CA LEU A 125 -10.84 -0.83 0.41
C LEU A 125 -12.17 -0.37 -0.19
N ILE A 126 -12.50 -0.79 -1.41
CA ILE A 126 -13.81 -0.50 -2.03
C ILE A 126 -14.94 -1.11 -1.21
N ALA A 127 -14.77 -2.35 -0.72
CA ALA A 127 -15.72 -2.99 0.18
C ALA A 127 -15.87 -2.23 1.52
N HIS A 128 -14.83 -1.52 1.96
CA HIS A 128 -14.85 -0.57 3.08
C HIS A 128 -15.38 0.83 2.72
N GLY A 129 -16.00 0.98 1.55
CA GLY A 129 -16.63 2.23 1.11
C GLY A 129 -15.64 3.32 0.71
N TRP A 130 -14.42 2.96 0.31
CA TRP A 130 -13.55 3.88 -0.40
C TRP A 130 -14.03 4.02 -1.86
N PRO A 131 -14.09 5.24 -2.42
CA PRO A 131 -14.41 5.41 -3.82
C PRO A 131 -13.28 4.84 -4.69
N GLY A 132 -13.61 4.01 -5.68
CA GLY A 132 -12.62 3.42 -6.59
C GLY A 132 -11.74 4.45 -7.30
N SER A 133 -12.26 5.67 -7.50
CA SER A 133 -11.54 6.81 -8.10
C SER A 133 -10.51 7.46 -7.18
N ALA A 134 -10.55 7.19 -5.87
CA ALA A 134 -9.49 7.56 -4.93
C ALA A 134 -8.44 6.45 -4.76
N LEU A 135 -8.55 5.33 -5.47
CA LEU A 135 -7.68 4.18 -5.35
C LEU A 135 -7.04 3.78 -6.68
N PRO A 136 -6.30 4.68 -7.37
CA PRO A 136 -5.58 4.27 -8.56
C PRO A 136 -4.53 3.19 -8.26
N LEU A 137 -4.33 2.30 -9.21
CA LEU A 137 -3.19 1.38 -9.23
C LEU A 137 -1.99 2.12 -9.83
N ALA A 138 -0.80 1.88 -9.32
CA ALA A 138 0.42 2.51 -9.80
C ALA A 138 1.53 1.51 -10.05
N VAL A 139 2.25 1.71 -11.14
CA VAL A 139 3.45 0.94 -11.51
C VAL A 139 4.68 1.77 -11.17
N ALA A 140 5.61 1.13 -10.47
CA ALA A 140 6.94 1.64 -10.23
C ALA A 140 8.01 0.65 -10.73
N ARG A 141 9.24 1.14 -10.83
CA ARG A 141 10.44 0.33 -10.97
C ARG A 141 11.17 0.28 -9.63
N LEU A 142 11.43 -0.93 -9.14
CA LEU A 142 12.22 -1.17 -7.95
C LEU A 142 13.71 -0.96 -8.25
N ARG A 143 14.52 -0.89 -7.18
CA ARG A 143 15.99 -0.81 -7.31
C ARG A 143 16.59 -2.05 -7.99
N THR A 144 15.91 -3.19 -7.92
CA THR A 144 16.27 -4.43 -8.62
C THR A 144 16.06 -4.31 -10.13
N GLY A 145 15.28 -3.32 -10.58
CA GLY A 145 14.88 -3.13 -11.98
C GLY A 145 13.54 -3.79 -12.34
N GLU A 146 12.96 -4.56 -11.43
CA GLU A 146 11.63 -5.17 -11.60
C GLU A 146 10.53 -4.10 -11.56
N PHE A 147 9.46 -4.34 -12.32
CA PHE A 147 8.24 -3.57 -12.19
C PHE A 147 7.46 -4.04 -10.97
N HIS A 148 6.75 -3.10 -10.35
CA HIS A 148 6.02 -3.34 -9.12
C HIS A 148 4.67 -2.61 -9.15
N LEU A 149 3.60 -3.35 -8.91
CA LEU A 149 2.24 -2.82 -8.84
C LEU A 149 1.82 -2.60 -7.38
N VAL A 150 1.19 -1.46 -7.12
CA VAL A 150 0.68 -1.09 -5.79
C VAL A 150 -0.63 -0.32 -5.88
N VAL A 151 -1.32 -0.17 -4.74
CA VAL A 151 -2.45 0.76 -4.61
C VAL A 151 -1.96 2.10 -4.09
N VAL A 152 -2.45 3.18 -4.69
CA VAL A 152 -2.28 4.54 -4.18
C VAL A 152 -3.61 5.04 -3.64
N ALA A 153 -3.68 5.33 -2.35
CA ALA A 153 -4.82 5.97 -1.71
C ALA A 153 -4.70 7.50 -1.80
N ARG A 154 -5.59 8.13 -2.57
CA ARG A 154 -5.65 9.57 -2.81
C ARG A 154 -6.44 10.26 -1.71
N THR A 155 -5.86 11.26 -1.05
CA THR A 155 -6.53 11.97 0.05
C THR A 155 -6.30 13.48 0.05
N ASP A 156 -7.09 14.20 0.85
CA ASP A 156 -6.89 15.63 1.12
C ASP A 156 -5.57 15.96 1.86
N ARG A 157 -4.84 14.94 2.34
CA ARG A 157 -3.51 15.06 2.95
C ARG A 157 -2.38 14.51 2.07
N GLY A 158 -2.65 14.36 0.77
CA GLY A 158 -1.73 13.78 -0.20
C GLY A 158 -1.94 12.28 -0.38
N ASP A 159 -1.02 11.64 -1.10
CA ASP A 159 -1.22 10.27 -1.57
C ASP A 159 -0.35 9.28 -0.78
N TYR A 160 -0.93 8.11 -0.47
CA TYR A 160 -0.30 7.07 0.34
C TYR A 160 -0.30 5.74 -0.40
N VAL A 161 0.70 4.91 -0.14
CA VAL A 161 0.92 3.64 -0.84
C VAL A 161 0.66 2.48 0.10
N LEU A 162 -0.09 1.50 -0.40
CA LEU A 162 -0.27 0.19 0.20
C LEU A 162 0.51 -0.81 -0.66
N ASP A 163 1.50 -1.45 -0.04
CA ASP A 163 2.56 -2.19 -0.72
C ASP A 163 2.75 -3.56 -0.05
N ASN A 164 2.97 -4.62 -0.83
CA ASN A 164 3.28 -5.95 -0.28
C ASN A 164 4.73 -6.07 0.23
N LEU A 165 5.62 -5.15 -0.16
CA LEU A 165 7.00 -5.11 0.34
C LEU A 165 7.12 -4.51 1.75
N PHE A 166 6.09 -3.78 2.22
CA PHE A 166 6.09 -3.14 3.54
C PHE A 166 4.72 -3.25 4.21
N ASP A 167 4.69 -3.68 5.47
CA ASP A 167 3.44 -3.78 6.23
C ASP A 167 2.85 -2.44 6.65
N ARG A 168 3.64 -1.36 6.62
CA ARG A 168 3.17 -0.01 6.91
C ARG A 168 2.74 0.73 5.65
N VAL A 169 1.70 1.55 5.78
CA VAL A 169 1.31 2.53 4.76
C VAL A 169 2.32 3.68 4.73
N MET A 170 2.78 4.06 3.53
CA MET A 170 3.83 5.08 3.37
C MET A 170 3.41 6.21 2.43
N PRO A 171 3.83 7.47 2.67
CA PRO A 171 3.75 8.51 1.65
C PRO A 171 4.50 8.12 0.38
N TRP A 172 3.90 8.35 -0.79
CA TRP A 172 4.44 7.84 -2.06
C TRP A 172 5.85 8.33 -2.40
N GLN A 173 6.26 9.50 -1.90
CA GLN A 173 7.61 10.05 -2.13
C GLN A 173 8.67 9.42 -1.22
N ARG A 174 8.26 8.65 -0.20
CA ARG A 174 9.16 8.06 0.80
C ARG A 174 9.29 6.54 0.69
N THR A 175 8.63 5.92 -0.30
CA THR A 175 8.78 4.48 -0.59
C THR A 175 10.16 4.14 -1.13
N GLY A 176 10.81 5.10 -1.81
CA GLY A 176 12.08 4.87 -2.51
C GLY A 176 11.91 4.23 -3.89
N HIS A 177 10.67 4.08 -4.34
CA HIS A 177 10.29 3.56 -5.66
C HIS A 177 10.49 4.60 -6.76
N ASP A 178 10.78 4.13 -7.96
CA ASP A 178 10.80 4.97 -9.15
C ASP A 178 9.46 4.89 -9.92
N TRP A 179 8.62 5.90 -9.77
CA TRP A 179 7.23 5.88 -10.26
C TRP A 179 7.14 6.11 -11.77
N ILE A 180 6.39 5.27 -12.47
CA ILE A 180 6.30 5.29 -13.94
C ILE A 180 4.95 5.82 -14.40
N MET A 181 3.87 5.22 -13.91
CA MET A 181 2.51 5.49 -14.34
C MET A 181 1.51 5.04 -13.30
N ARG A 182 0.30 5.57 -13.38
CA ARG A 182 -0.84 5.12 -12.58
C ARG A 182 -2.12 5.11 -13.41
N SER A 183 -3.10 4.35 -12.97
CA SER A 183 -4.44 4.40 -13.54
C SER A 183 -5.08 5.77 -13.30
N ALA A 184 -5.95 6.16 -14.21
CA ALA A 184 -6.77 7.35 -14.07
C ALA A 184 -7.83 7.14 -12.98
N PRO A 185 -8.25 8.19 -12.25
CA PRO A 185 -9.33 8.10 -11.28
C PRO A 185 -10.67 7.60 -11.88
N GLU A 186 -10.94 7.94 -13.14
CA GLU A 186 -12.22 7.69 -13.80
C GLU A 186 -12.38 6.27 -14.37
N ASP A 187 -11.28 5.56 -14.68
CA ASP A 187 -11.34 4.20 -15.22
C ASP A 187 -9.97 3.51 -15.07
N LEU A 188 -9.95 2.31 -14.49
CA LEU A 188 -8.73 1.50 -14.36
C LEU A 188 -8.14 1.04 -15.70
N ARG A 189 -8.91 1.14 -16.79
CA ARG A 189 -8.46 0.88 -18.15
C ARG A 189 -7.72 2.07 -18.78
N LEU A 190 -7.72 3.24 -18.13
CA LEU A 190 -7.03 4.44 -18.57
C LEU A 190 -5.82 4.71 -17.67
N TRP A 191 -4.68 5.09 -18.26
CA TRP A 191 -3.43 5.26 -17.52
C TRP A 191 -2.71 6.55 -17.90
N GLN A 192 -1.98 7.11 -16.94
CA GLN A 192 -1.24 8.36 -17.06
C GLN A 192 0.17 8.19 -16.51
N SER A 193 1.15 8.82 -17.13
CA SER A 193 2.54 8.79 -16.64
C SER A 193 2.66 9.48 -15.28
N ILE A 194 3.63 9.09 -14.47
CA ILE A 194 4.07 9.80 -13.27
C ILE A 194 5.51 10.29 -13.52
N GLY A 195 5.82 11.52 -13.12
CA GLY A 195 7.15 12.08 -13.34
C GLY A 195 7.42 12.51 -14.79
N LYS A 196 8.70 12.61 -15.16
CA LYS A 196 9.12 13.13 -16.48
C LYS A 196 9.13 12.00 -17.51
N SER A 197 8.62 12.27 -18.70
CA SER A 197 8.51 11.39 -19.87
C SER A 197 9.80 10.64 -20.29
N ARG A 198 10.98 11.01 -19.79
CA ARG A 198 12.24 10.26 -20.01
C ARG A 198 12.22 8.83 -19.44
N GLN A 199 11.57 8.60 -18.30
CA GLN A 199 11.43 7.24 -17.75
C GLN A 199 10.55 6.38 -18.64
N LEU A 200 9.40 6.90 -19.07
CA LEU A 200 8.53 6.22 -20.02
C LEU A 200 9.23 5.96 -21.37
N ARG A 201 10.04 6.92 -21.86
CA ARG A 201 10.87 6.72 -23.05
C ARG A 201 11.87 5.57 -22.87
N SER A 202 12.60 5.51 -21.77
CA SER A 202 13.51 4.39 -21.48
C SER A 202 12.79 3.03 -21.45
N LEU A 203 11.52 3.00 -21.04
CA LEU A 203 10.71 1.78 -21.03
C LEU A 203 10.26 1.35 -22.43
N LEU A 204 9.92 2.32 -23.28
CA LEU A 204 9.57 2.06 -24.68
C LEU A 204 10.83 1.76 -25.53
N GLU A 205 11.97 2.38 -25.23
CA GLU A 205 13.26 2.19 -25.90
C GLU A 205 13.94 0.85 -25.50
N GLY A 206 13.64 0.33 -24.30
CA GLY A 206 14.09 -1.01 -23.86
C GLY A 206 13.46 -2.17 -24.63
N VAL A 207 12.46 -1.90 -25.48
CA VAL A 207 11.83 -2.86 -26.41
C VAL A 207 12.42 -2.69 -27.82
N GLU A 208 13.72 -2.39 -27.95
CA GLU A 208 14.38 -2.57 -29.24
C GLU A 208 14.49 -4.08 -29.55
N PRO A 209 14.00 -4.54 -30.72
CA PRO A 209 14.22 -5.91 -31.16
C PRO A 209 15.72 -6.21 -31.16
N ARG A 210 16.15 -7.33 -30.57
CA ARG A 210 17.56 -7.75 -30.48
C ARG A 210 18.30 -7.66 -31.82
N GLU A 211 17.59 -7.75 -32.94
CA GLU A 211 18.12 -7.66 -34.29
C GLU A 211 18.70 -6.29 -34.64
N ARG A 212 18.14 -5.19 -34.13
CA ARG A 212 18.62 -3.82 -34.44
C ARG A 212 19.94 -3.50 -33.75
N LYS A 213 20.08 -3.91 -32.48
CA LYS A 213 21.33 -3.74 -31.72
C LYS A 213 22.48 -4.56 -32.33
N LEU A 214 22.19 -5.78 -32.79
CA LEU A 214 23.19 -6.63 -33.46
C LEU A 214 23.65 -6.04 -34.82
N HIS A 215 22.77 -5.37 -35.56
CA HIS A 215 23.12 -4.69 -36.81
C HIS A 215 23.95 -3.42 -36.59
N ALA A 216 23.65 -2.64 -35.54
CA ALA A 216 24.42 -1.46 -35.18
C ALA A 216 25.86 -1.81 -34.74
N ASP A 217 26.01 -2.85 -33.91
CA ASP A 217 27.31 -3.31 -33.42
C ASP A 217 28.17 -3.90 -34.55
N LYS A 218 27.56 -4.64 -35.50
CA LYS A 218 28.27 -5.16 -36.68
C LYS A 218 28.76 -4.05 -37.61
N ARG A 219 27.94 -3.02 -37.86
CA ARG A 219 28.36 -1.86 -38.67
C ARG A 219 29.50 -1.09 -38.02
N TYR A 220 29.49 -0.94 -36.70
CA TYR A 220 30.59 -0.29 -35.96
C TYR A 220 31.89 -1.09 -36.06
N ALA A 221 31.82 -2.42 -35.96
CA ALA A 221 32.98 -3.29 -36.12
C ALA A 221 33.57 -3.25 -37.54
N GLU A 222 32.74 -3.25 -38.59
CA GLU A 222 33.20 -3.12 -39.99
C GLU A 222 33.84 -1.76 -40.27
N ILE A 223 33.25 -0.67 -39.78
CA ILE A 223 33.81 0.69 -39.94
C ILE A 223 35.15 0.82 -39.20
N SER A 224 35.28 0.21 -38.03
CA SER A 224 36.54 0.24 -37.26
C SER A 224 37.64 -0.61 -37.91
N LEU A 225 37.29 -1.72 -38.55
CA LEU A 225 38.24 -2.54 -39.32
C LEU A 225 38.73 -1.83 -40.58
N LEU A 226 37.85 -1.13 -41.29
CA LEU A 226 38.21 -0.36 -42.48
C LEU A 226 39.15 0.81 -42.17
N HIS A 227 38.97 1.49 -41.02
CA HIS A 227 39.91 2.54 -40.58
C HIS A 227 41.28 1.99 -40.17
N SER A 228 41.34 0.76 -39.61
CA SER A 228 42.60 0.11 -39.25
C SER A 228 43.41 -0.40 -40.45
N LEU A 229 42.76 -0.62 -41.60
CA LEU A 229 43.42 -1.07 -42.84
C LEU A 229 43.83 0.10 -43.75
N ALA A 230 43.40 1.32 -43.43
CA ALA A 230 43.71 2.55 -44.16
C ALA A 230 44.80 3.41 -43.46
N SER A 231 45.45 2.88 -42.42
CA SER A 231 46.58 3.50 -41.70
C SER A 231 47.87 2.70 -41.89
#